data_AF-A0A8K1D6X5-F1
#
_entry.id   AF-A0A8K1D6X5-F1
#
_cell.length_a   1.000
_cell.length_b   1.000
_cell.length_c   1.000
_cell.angle_alpha   90.00
_cell.angle_beta   90.00
_cell.angle_gamma   90.00
#
_symmetry.space_group_name_H-M   'P 1'
#
loop_
_entity.id
_entity.type
_entity.pdbx_description
1 polymer ?
#
loop_
_entity_poly.entity_id
_entity_poly.type
_entity_poly.pdbx_seq_one_letter_code
_entity_poly.pdbx_strand_id
1 'polypeptide(L)'
;VEDEVFEEFCREIGVRNIREFEEEKVKRQNEIAKKRLEFENQKTRLGIQLDFERNQLREDQEKVLMWEQGVRKDEAEIEKLKKAISPSEGWTTGGATVIVIGDNFFDGLQVLFGTVLVWSELITPHAIRVQTPPRHIPGVVEVTLSYKAKHFCKGAPGRFVYT
;
A
#
# COMPACT_ATOMS: atom_id res chain seq x y z
N VAL A 1 -66.03 -10.15 48.58
CA VAL A 1 -65.64 -8.72 48.58
C VAL A 1 -65.09 -8.28 47.23
N GLU A 2 -63.88 -8.66 46.81
CA GLU A 2 -63.34 -8.21 45.51
C GLU A 2 -64.14 -8.73 44.30
N ASP A 3 -64.44 -10.03 44.25
CA ASP A 3 -65.21 -10.62 43.14
C ASP A 3 -66.65 -10.06 43.02
N GLU A 4 -67.24 -9.59 44.12
CA GLU A 4 -68.57 -8.95 44.14
C GLU A 4 -68.51 -7.49 43.67
N VAL A 5 -67.41 -6.79 43.95
CA VAL A 5 -67.19 -5.39 43.54
C VAL A 5 -66.91 -5.28 42.03
N PHE A 6 -66.27 -6.30 41.46
CA PHE A 6 -65.87 -6.33 40.04
C PHE A 6 -66.76 -7.22 39.15
N GLU A 7 -67.88 -7.73 39.65
CA GLU A 7 -68.73 -8.69 38.94
C GLU A 7 -69.27 -8.16 37.60
N GLU A 8 -69.72 -6.90 37.57
CA GLU A 8 -70.25 -6.23 36.37
C GLU A 8 -69.16 -6.03 35.31
N PHE A 9 -67.96 -5.60 35.73
CA PHE A 9 -66.78 -5.45 34.88
C PHE A 9 -66.32 -6.79 34.30
N CYS A 10 -66.25 -7.84 35.11
CA CYS A 10 -65.85 -9.18 34.66
C CYS A 10 -66.84 -9.75 33.63
N ARG A 11 -68.14 -9.49 33.81
CA ARG A 11 -69.19 -9.86 32.86
C ARG A 11 -69.10 -9.09 31.55
N GLU A 12 -68.74 -7.81 31.60
CA GLU A 12 -68.56 -6.95 30.41
C GLU A 12 -67.36 -7.38 29.55
N ILE A 13 -66.24 -7.72 30.17
CA ILE A 13 -65.01 -8.14 29.46
C ILE A 13 -64.94 -9.66 29.19
N GLY A 14 -65.90 -10.43 29.70
CA GLY A 14 -66.04 -11.87 29.45
C GLY A 14 -65.07 -12.78 30.22
N VAL A 15 -64.64 -12.39 31.43
CA VAL A 15 -63.78 -13.21 32.31
C VAL A 15 -64.56 -13.71 33.52
N ARG A 16 -64.12 -14.81 34.14
CA ARG A 16 -64.83 -15.45 35.27
C ARG A 16 -64.71 -14.66 36.58
N ASN A 17 -63.60 -13.96 36.77
CA ASN A 17 -63.34 -13.07 37.92
C ASN A 17 -62.16 -12.13 37.64
N ILE A 18 -61.92 -11.19 38.54
CA ILE A 18 -60.89 -10.15 38.39
C ILE A 18 -59.47 -10.74 38.36
N ARG A 19 -59.23 -11.86 39.06
CA ARG A 19 -57.92 -12.54 39.12
C ARG A 19 -57.51 -13.10 37.77
N GLU A 20 -58.45 -13.66 37.01
CA GLU A 20 -58.19 -14.17 35.65
C GLU A 20 -57.67 -13.07 34.72
N PHE A 21 -58.27 -11.88 34.78
CA PHE A 21 -57.84 -10.71 34.01
C PHE A 21 -56.45 -10.20 34.44
N GLU A 22 -56.19 -10.12 35.75
CA GLU A 22 -54.88 -9.73 36.28
C GLU A 22 -53.78 -10.71 35.88
N GLU A 23 -54.04 -12.02 35.98
CA GLU A 23 -53.10 -13.07 35.55
C GLU A 23 -52.79 -12.99 34.05
N GLU A 24 -53.78 -12.76 33.19
CA GLU A 24 -53.57 -12.59 31.75
C GLU A 24 -52.72 -11.36 31.44
N LYS A 25 -52.97 -10.24 32.15
CA LYS A 25 -52.16 -9.03 32.02
C LYS A 25 -50.72 -9.26 32.43
N VAL A 26 -50.49 -9.92 33.57
CA VAL A 26 -49.14 -10.25 34.05
C VAL A 26 -48.43 -11.19 33.08
N LYS A 27 -49.10 -12.23 32.57
CA LYS A 27 -48.54 -13.13 31.53
C LYS A 27 -48.13 -12.34 30.28
N ARG A 28 -49.00 -11.47 29.79
CA ARG A 28 -48.72 -10.63 28.61
C ARG A 28 -47.55 -9.68 28.85
N GLN A 29 -47.45 -9.06 30.02
CA GLN A 29 -46.32 -8.22 30.40
C GLN A 29 -45.01 -9.02 30.45
N ASN A 30 -45.04 -10.21 31.05
CA ASN A 30 -43.87 -11.11 31.11
C ASN A 30 -43.42 -11.56 29.71
N GLU A 31 -44.35 -11.90 28.82
CA GLU A 31 -44.02 -12.25 27.43
C GLU A 31 -43.39 -11.07 26.66
N ILE A 32 -43.93 -9.86 26.83
CA ILE A 32 -43.37 -8.65 26.23
C ILE A 32 -41.96 -8.37 26.78
N ALA A 33 -41.78 -8.46 28.09
CA ALA A 33 -40.49 -8.26 28.75
C ALA A 33 -39.46 -9.30 28.26
N LYS A 34 -39.86 -10.57 28.16
CA LYS A 34 -39.00 -11.65 27.63
C LYS A 34 -38.57 -11.37 26.18
N LYS A 35 -39.51 -11.02 25.30
CA LYS A 35 -39.19 -10.66 23.91
C LYS A 35 -38.25 -9.46 23.82
N ARG A 36 -38.48 -8.42 24.63
CA ARG A 36 -37.59 -7.25 24.71
C ARG A 36 -36.17 -7.66 25.10
N LEU A 37 -36.03 -8.50 26.12
CA LEU A 37 -34.73 -9.00 26.56
C LEU A 37 -34.03 -9.83 25.46
N GLU A 38 -34.77 -10.69 24.77
CA GLU A 38 -34.25 -11.46 23.64
C GLU A 38 -33.74 -10.55 22.52
N PHE A 39 -34.50 -9.51 22.16
CA PHE A 39 -34.06 -8.53 21.16
C PHE A 39 -32.84 -7.72 21.61
N GLU A 40 -32.76 -7.31 22.87
CA GLU A 40 -31.59 -6.59 23.40
C GLU A 40 -30.34 -7.48 23.42
N ASN A 41 -30.48 -8.77 23.75
CA ASN A 41 -29.38 -9.73 23.62
C ASN A 41 -28.93 -9.89 22.16
N GLN A 42 -29.88 -9.98 21.22
CA GLN A 42 -29.55 -10.06 19.80
C GLN A 42 -28.84 -8.80 19.28
N LYS A 43 -29.33 -7.61 19.64
CA LYS A 43 -28.67 -6.33 19.30
C LYS A 43 -27.26 -6.26 19.86
N THR A 44 -27.07 -6.68 21.11
CA THR A 44 -25.74 -6.69 21.75
C THR A 44 -24.79 -7.61 20.99
N ARG A 45 -25.24 -8.82 20.62
CA ARG A 45 -24.43 -9.76 19.84
C ARG A 45 -24.05 -9.22 18.47
N LEU A 46 -25.00 -8.64 17.74
CA LEU A 46 -24.75 -8.04 16.44
C LEU A 46 -23.84 -6.81 16.54
N GLY A 47 -23.99 -6.00 17.60
CA GLY A 47 -23.12 -4.86 17.87
C GLY A 47 -21.67 -5.29 18.08
N ILE A 48 -21.43 -6.28 18.94
CA ILE A 48 -20.09 -6.84 19.18
C ILE A 48 -19.48 -7.37 17.87
N GLN A 49 -20.27 -8.07 17.06
CA GLN A 49 -19.78 -8.61 15.79
C GLN A 49 -19.41 -7.50 14.79
N LEU A 50 -20.26 -6.47 14.66
CA LEU A 50 -19.98 -5.32 13.81
C LEU A 50 -18.72 -4.56 14.25
N ASP A 51 -18.53 -4.39 15.55
CA ASP A 51 -17.34 -3.71 16.10
C ASP A 51 -16.07 -4.53 15.83
N PHE A 52 -16.14 -5.85 15.96
CA PHE A 52 -15.03 -6.74 15.60
C PHE A 52 -14.67 -6.61 14.11
N GLU A 53 -15.66 -6.72 13.21
CA GLU A 53 -15.44 -6.62 11.77
C GLU A 53 -14.89 -5.24 11.36
N ARG A 54 -15.41 -4.16 11.96
CA ARG A 54 -14.90 -2.79 11.72
C ARG A 54 -13.45 -2.63 12.15
N ASN A 55 -13.10 -3.16 13.33
CA ASN A 55 -11.73 -3.08 13.82
C ASN A 55 -10.78 -3.89 12.94
N GLN A 56 -11.18 -5.11 12.54
CA GLN A 56 -10.40 -5.95 11.64
C GLN A 56 -10.18 -5.26 10.28
N LEU A 57 -11.24 -4.69 9.71
CA LEU A 57 -11.16 -3.96 8.45
C LEU A 57 -10.21 -2.76 8.55
N ARG A 58 -10.24 -2.02 9.67
CA ARG A 58 -9.34 -0.89 9.91
C ARG A 58 -7.88 -1.35 9.94
N GLU A 59 -7.57 -2.41 10.67
CA GLU A 59 -6.21 -2.96 10.72
C GLU A 59 -5.73 -3.41 9.35
N ASP A 60 -6.60 -4.05 8.57
CA ASP A 60 -6.25 -4.52 7.24
C ASP A 60 -6.07 -3.36 6.26
N GLN A 61 -6.87 -2.29 6.37
CA GLN A 61 -6.67 -1.05 5.61
C GLN A 61 -5.31 -0.39 5.93
N GLU A 62 -4.89 -0.39 7.19
CA GLU A 62 -3.58 0.13 7.59
C GLU A 62 -2.44 -0.70 7.00
N LYS A 63 -2.55 -2.04 7.01
CA LYS A 63 -1.57 -2.95 6.39
C LYS A 63 -1.48 -2.73 4.88
N VAL A 64 -2.62 -2.62 4.20
CA VAL A 64 -2.67 -2.35 2.76
C VAL A 64 -1.95 -1.04 2.44
N LEU A 65 -2.23 0.03 3.17
CA LEU A 65 -1.56 1.31 2.99
C LEU A 65 -0.04 1.21 3.19
N MET A 66 0.42 0.45 4.19
CA MET A 66 1.85 0.19 4.40
C MET A 66 2.48 -0.58 3.24
N TRP A 67 1.83 -1.63 2.75
CA TRP A 67 2.33 -2.41 1.61
C TRP A 67 2.35 -1.61 0.32
N GLU A 68 1.33 -0.81 0.04
CA GLU A 68 1.30 0.09 -1.11
C GLU A 68 2.47 1.08 -1.09
N GLN A 69 2.82 1.62 0.09
CA GLN A 69 3.99 2.48 0.23
C GLN A 69 5.30 1.73 -0.03
N GLY A 70 5.41 0.47 0.42
CA GLY A 70 6.54 -0.41 0.15
C GLY A 70 6.71 -0.68 -1.34
N VAL A 71 5.64 -1.14 -1.99
CA VAL A 71 5.63 -1.38 -3.45
C VAL A 71 6.03 -0.13 -4.21
N ARG A 72 5.47 1.04 -3.88
CA ARG A 72 5.84 2.31 -4.52
C ARG A 72 7.33 2.64 -4.37
N LYS A 73 7.91 2.37 -3.20
CA LYS A 73 9.34 2.59 -2.95
C LYS A 73 10.19 1.63 -3.79
N ASP A 74 9.83 0.35 -3.79
CA ASP A 74 10.54 -0.70 -4.53
C ASP A 74 10.46 -0.45 -6.05
N GLU A 75 9.31 -0.02 -6.56
CA GLU A 75 9.13 0.40 -7.97
C GLU A 75 10.06 1.57 -8.33
N ALA A 76 10.17 2.59 -7.47
CA ALA A 76 11.08 3.71 -7.70
C ALA A 76 12.56 3.27 -7.68
N GLU A 77 12.90 2.31 -6.82
CA GLU A 77 14.26 1.74 -6.75
C GLU A 77 14.56 0.88 -7.98
N ILE A 78 13.61 0.09 -8.46
CA ILE A 78 13.71 -0.67 -9.72
C ILE A 78 13.91 0.28 -10.90
N GLU A 79 13.14 1.37 -11.00
CA GLU A 79 13.31 2.36 -12.08
C GLU A 79 14.69 3.04 -12.05
N LYS A 80 15.22 3.30 -10.86
CA LYS A 80 16.60 3.77 -10.69
C LYS A 80 17.62 2.73 -11.16
N LEU A 81 17.41 1.45 -10.83
CA LEU A 81 18.29 0.34 -11.24
C LEU A 81 18.23 0.06 -12.75
N LYS A 82 17.10 0.33 -13.42
CA LYS A 82 17.04 0.26 -14.89
C LYS A 82 17.93 1.29 -15.57
N LYS A 83 18.27 2.40 -14.90
CA LYS A 83 19.15 3.46 -15.40
C LYS A 83 20.54 3.36 -14.78
N ALA A 84 21.17 2.20 -14.94
CA ALA A 84 22.41 1.85 -14.25
C ALA A 84 23.61 1.68 -15.20
N ILE A 85 24.79 1.66 -14.58
CA ILE A 85 26.08 1.40 -15.23
C ILE A 85 26.60 0.08 -14.67
N SER A 86 26.90 -0.88 -15.53
CA SER A 86 27.32 -2.23 -15.12
C SER A 86 28.53 -2.72 -15.92
N PRO A 87 29.65 -3.08 -15.26
CA PRO A 87 29.92 -2.89 -13.83
C PRO A 87 29.98 -1.39 -13.46
N SER A 88 29.65 -1.05 -12.21
CA SER A 88 29.73 0.33 -11.69
C SER A 88 31.10 0.67 -11.09
N GLU A 89 32.07 -0.22 -11.24
CA GLU A 89 33.43 -0.06 -10.74
C GLU A 89 34.47 -0.72 -11.65
N GLY A 90 35.71 -0.27 -11.56
CA GLY A 90 36.82 -0.84 -12.32
C GLY A 90 38.14 -0.14 -12.04
N TRP A 91 39.22 -0.70 -12.60
CA TRP A 91 40.57 -0.24 -12.34
C TRP A 91 40.87 1.14 -12.96
N THR A 92 41.66 1.93 -12.24
CA THR A 92 42.27 3.19 -12.70
C THR A 92 43.04 3.08 -14.02
N THR A 93 43.50 1.89 -14.40
CA THR A 93 44.15 1.65 -15.70
C THR A 93 43.21 1.85 -16.90
N GLY A 94 41.89 1.79 -16.71
CA GLY A 94 40.92 1.86 -17.79
C GLY A 94 40.87 0.59 -18.65
N GLY A 95 40.09 0.64 -19.75
CA GLY A 95 39.92 -0.44 -20.71
C GLY A 95 38.92 -1.53 -20.30
N ALA A 96 38.17 -1.33 -19.21
CA ALA A 96 37.11 -2.22 -18.81
C ALA A 96 35.85 -1.94 -19.64
N THR A 97 35.20 -3.01 -20.11
CA THR A 97 33.94 -2.90 -20.84
C THR A 97 32.79 -2.67 -19.88
N VAL A 98 32.05 -1.59 -20.10
CA VAL A 98 30.93 -1.17 -19.26
C VAL A 98 29.69 -0.98 -20.13
N ILE A 99 28.56 -1.47 -19.63
CA ILE A 99 27.25 -1.27 -20.23
C ILE A 99 26.53 -0.15 -19.47
N VAL A 100 26.13 0.89 -20.19
CA VAL A 100 25.25 1.94 -19.66
C VAL A 100 23.85 1.61 -20.12
N ILE A 101 22.95 1.47 -19.16
CA ILE A 101 21.53 1.14 -19.36
C ILE A 101 20.72 2.41 -19.14
N GLY A 102 19.75 2.66 -20.00
CA GLY A 102 18.89 3.84 -19.96
C GLY A 102 17.83 3.79 -21.04
N ASP A 103 17.45 4.95 -21.56
CA ASP A 103 16.41 5.07 -22.58
C ASP A 103 16.83 6.08 -23.65
N ASN A 104 16.26 5.92 -24.86
CA ASN A 104 16.46 6.82 -26.00
C ASN A 104 17.93 6.96 -26.43
N PHE A 105 18.70 5.87 -26.36
CA PHE A 105 20.02 5.83 -26.95
C PHE A 105 19.92 5.68 -28.47
N PHE A 106 20.88 6.28 -29.16
CA PHE A 106 20.96 6.31 -30.61
C PHE A 106 22.43 6.35 -31.05
N ASP A 107 22.68 6.06 -32.31
CA ASP A 107 24.03 5.96 -32.84
C ASP A 107 24.76 7.32 -32.84
N GLY A 108 26.05 7.30 -32.52
CA GLY A 108 26.88 8.50 -32.36
C GLY A 108 26.72 9.24 -31.02
N LEU A 109 25.91 8.72 -30.09
CA LEU A 109 25.89 9.18 -28.71
C LEU A 109 27.24 8.87 -28.03
N GLN A 110 27.76 9.82 -27.25
CA GLN A 110 29.01 9.67 -26.51
C GLN A 110 28.72 9.66 -25.00
N VAL A 111 29.63 9.05 -24.23
CA VAL A 111 29.55 9.00 -22.77
C VAL A 111 30.71 9.80 -22.19
N LEU A 112 30.48 10.54 -21.11
CA LEU A 112 31.53 11.22 -20.36
C LEU A 112 31.73 10.52 -19.03
N PHE A 113 32.99 10.21 -18.68
CA PHE A 113 33.40 9.86 -17.33
C PHE A 113 34.07 11.08 -16.71
N GLY A 114 33.34 11.80 -15.87
CA GLY A 114 33.71 13.13 -15.39
C GLY A 114 33.82 14.12 -16.55
N THR A 115 35.04 14.43 -16.96
CA THR A 115 35.35 15.34 -18.08
C THR A 115 35.87 14.61 -19.32
N VAL A 116 36.12 13.30 -19.25
CA VAL A 116 36.71 12.52 -20.34
C VAL A 116 35.62 11.94 -21.21
N LEU A 117 35.64 12.29 -22.51
CA LEU A 117 34.74 11.75 -23.52
C LEU A 117 35.20 10.36 -23.98
N VAL A 118 34.26 9.42 -24.03
CA VAL A 118 34.45 8.10 -24.62
C VAL A 118 33.39 7.82 -25.68
N TRP A 119 33.82 7.10 -26.72
CA TRP A 119 32.93 6.58 -27.73
C TRP A 119 32.04 5.49 -27.14
N SER A 120 30.79 5.48 -27.56
CA SER A 120 29.84 4.43 -27.21
C SER A 120 29.38 3.71 -28.45
N GLU A 121 29.08 2.43 -28.26
CA GLU A 121 28.51 1.57 -29.28
C GLU A 121 27.08 1.23 -28.87
N LEU A 122 26.14 1.52 -29.77
CA LEU A 122 24.73 1.24 -29.55
C LEU A 122 24.49 -0.27 -29.64
N ILE A 123 24.01 -0.87 -28.54
CA ILE A 123 23.51 -2.25 -28.56
C ILE A 123 22.00 -2.22 -28.84
N THR A 124 21.27 -1.43 -28.06
CA THR A 124 19.83 -1.19 -28.22
C THR A 124 19.51 0.26 -27.85
N PRO A 125 18.30 0.77 -28.16
CA PRO A 125 17.85 2.07 -27.65
C PRO A 125 17.84 2.21 -26.12
N HIS A 126 18.07 1.12 -25.38
CA HIS A 126 18.12 1.08 -23.93
C HIS A 126 19.50 0.69 -23.36
N ALA A 127 20.47 0.35 -24.21
CA ALA A 127 21.81 -0.06 -23.77
C ALA A 127 22.91 0.37 -24.75
N ILE A 128 23.95 1.02 -24.21
CA ILE A 128 25.18 1.33 -24.93
C ILE A 128 26.38 0.67 -24.24
N ARG A 129 27.35 0.26 -25.03
CA ARG A 129 28.64 -0.28 -24.57
C ARG A 129 29.71 0.80 -24.66
N VAL A 130 30.53 0.91 -23.61
CA VAL A 130 31.68 1.83 -23.56
C VAL A 130 32.90 1.13 -22.97
N GLN A 131 34.08 1.69 -23.21
CA GLN A 131 35.31 1.33 -22.52
C GLN A 131 35.68 2.43 -21.52
N THR A 132 36.07 2.05 -20.31
CA THR A 132 36.47 3.02 -19.29
C THR A 132 37.77 3.72 -19.69
N PRO A 133 37.86 5.05 -19.58
CA PRO A 133 39.12 5.73 -19.80
C PRO A 133 40.10 5.51 -18.62
N PRO A 134 41.42 5.53 -18.85
CA PRO A 134 42.40 5.55 -17.77
C PRO A 134 42.23 6.79 -16.88
N ARG A 135 42.48 6.64 -15.58
CA ARG A 135 42.40 7.71 -14.58
C ARG A 135 43.51 7.57 -13.55
N HIS A 136 44.21 8.65 -13.22
CA HIS A 136 45.36 8.60 -12.29
C HIS A 136 44.98 8.59 -10.79
N ILE A 137 43.72 8.92 -10.47
CA ILE A 137 43.25 9.07 -9.09
C ILE A 137 42.03 8.16 -8.89
N PRO A 138 42.06 7.26 -7.89
CA PRO A 138 40.89 6.48 -7.49
C PRO A 138 39.73 7.37 -7.01
N GLY A 139 38.52 6.81 -7.03
CA GLY A 139 37.31 7.44 -6.49
C GLY A 139 36.16 7.52 -7.49
N VAL A 140 35.03 8.03 -6.99
CA VAL A 140 33.78 8.13 -7.75
C VAL A 140 33.90 9.17 -8.86
N VAL A 141 33.40 8.85 -10.06
CA VAL A 141 33.13 9.79 -11.15
C VAL A 141 31.65 9.79 -11.49
N GLU A 142 31.18 10.96 -11.89
CA GLU A 142 29.88 11.10 -12.54
C GLU A 142 29.98 10.67 -14.01
N VAL A 143 28.94 9.99 -14.49
CA VAL A 143 28.83 9.54 -15.86
C VAL A 143 27.63 10.20 -16.52
N THR A 144 27.88 10.89 -17.62
CA THR A 144 26.85 11.66 -18.36
C THR A 144 26.90 11.32 -19.85
N LEU A 145 25.91 11.78 -20.61
CA LEU A 145 25.81 11.55 -22.05
C LEU A 145 26.08 12.84 -22.81
N SER A 146 26.64 12.74 -24.02
CA SER A 146 26.88 13.89 -24.89
C SER A 146 26.65 13.56 -26.37
N TYR A 147 26.14 14.53 -27.10
CA TYR A 147 25.98 14.45 -28.56
C TYR A 147 26.16 15.85 -29.16
N LYS A 148 27.04 15.98 -30.16
CA LYS A 148 27.34 17.27 -30.83
C LYS A 148 27.60 18.41 -29.83
N ALA A 149 28.43 18.15 -28.82
CA ALA A 149 28.77 19.06 -27.70
C ALA A 149 27.59 19.47 -26.78
N LYS A 150 26.41 18.89 -26.94
CA LYS A 150 25.30 19.03 -25.99
C LYS A 150 25.37 17.92 -24.95
N HIS A 151 25.36 18.30 -23.68
CA HIS A 151 25.44 17.37 -22.55
C HIS A 151 24.06 17.07 -21.97
N PHE A 152 23.82 15.82 -21.59
CA PHE A 152 22.57 15.31 -21.01
C PHE A 152 22.83 14.67 -19.63
N CYS A 153 21.76 14.36 -18.91
CA CYS A 153 21.81 13.69 -17.59
C CYS A 153 22.57 14.42 -16.48
N LYS A 154 22.83 15.73 -16.61
CA LYS A 154 23.51 16.53 -15.56
C LYS A 154 22.77 16.57 -14.22
N GLY A 155 21.43 16.45 -14.22
CA GLY A 155 20.63 16.45 -12.99
C GLY A 155 20.50 15.07 -12.32
N ALA A 156 20.87 14.00 -13.03
CA ALA A 156 20.82 12.63 -12.55
C ALA A 156 21.94 11.80 -13.22
N PRO A 157 23.22 12.11 -12.94
CA PRO A 157 24.33 11.41 -13.56
C PRO A 157 24.44 9.97 -13.04
N GLY A 158 24.89 9.07 -13.90
CA GLY A 158 25.37 7.76 -13.46
C GLY A 158 26.62 7.91 -12.60
N ARG A 159 27.01 6.86 -11.89
CA ARG A 159 28.22 6.85 -11.07
C ARG A 159 29.07 5.63 -11.38
N PHE A 160 30.37 5.85 -11.49
CA PHE A 160 31.35 4.80 -11.68
C PHE A 160 32.51 4.99 -10.69
N VAL A 161 33.01 3.92 -10.09
CA VAL A 161 34.07 3.96 -9.08
C VAL A 161 35.38 3.46 -9.69
N TYR A 162 36.41 4.31 -9.68
CA TYR A 162 37.76 3.88 -10.02
C TYR A 162 38.49 3.38 -8.78
N THR A 163 39.08 2.19 -8.87
CA THR A 163 39.90 1.57 -7.81
C THR A 163 41.35 1.41 -8.24
#